data_AF-A0A1C6R991-F1
#
_entry.id   AF-A0A1C6R991-F1
#
_cell.length_a   1.000
_cell.length_b   1.000
_cell.length_c   1.000
_cell.angle_alpha   90.00
_cell.angle_beta   90.00
_cell.angle_gamma   90.00
#
_symmetry.space_group_name_H-M   'P 1'
#
loop_
_entity.id
_entity.type
_entity.pdbx_description
1 polymer ?
#
loop_
_entity_poly.entity_id
_entity_poly.type
_entity_poly.pdbx_seq_one_letter_code
_entity_poly.pdbx_strand_id
1 'polypeptide(L)'
;MLSEQTDVGAELTNLDHGSGFSLVDEEWIPVLDAAGQRRDVSLTGLFAQAAELRMIACELPTQSFAILRLALAILHRTTGGPPGEAAWRALWRDRELPTGEVADYLGEFRDRFDLLHPEHPFYQVADLRAAKDNTYGLERLIADVPNGMPFLTTRAGPGMDSITLAEAARWLVHCQAYDPSGIKTGAVGDPQARNGKGYPMGPGSLGSLGGVHLEGQTLRETLLLNLVPVAPEWQVADERDLPVWERDPQTAAEEATSTRGPYGVLSLYTWQSRRIRLFVEAGRVTGAMISNGDRLDWQDRHLREPMSVWGRSGPREREQKRTPIYLPRPHDHSRALWRGLQTLLPAPPPPNAEPPQRLPPMVVQWLARLTVTGVVGSDFRARTRARASPTAPSRRSSTRCSPTRSP
;
A
#
# COMPACT_ATOMS: atom_id res chain seq x y z
N MET A 1 54.18 52.81 13.14
CA MET A 1 52.85 52.90 13.79
C MET A 1 51.82 52.68 12.72
N LEU A 2 51.32 51.45 12.58
CA LEU A 2 50.09 51.16 11.85
C LEU A 2 49.48 49.96 12.55
N SER A 3 48.29 50.22 13.09
CA SER A 3 47.45 49.42 13.94
C SER A 3 46.88 48.21 13.21
N GLU A 4 46.89 47.06 13.87
CA GLU A 4 46.03 45.92 13.55
C GLU A 4 44.56 46.35 13.61
N GLN A 5 43.84 46.11 12.52
CA GLN A 5 42.38 46.12 12.47
C GLN A 5 41.93 44.70 12.18
N THR A 6 41.28 44.11 13.17
CA THR A 6 40.59 42.84 13.15
C THR A 6 39.38 42.95 12.22
N ASP A 7 39.39 42.24 11.09
CA ASP A 7 38.20 42.08 10.26
C ASP A 7 37.49 40.79 10.69
N VAL A 8 36.32 40.97 11.29
CA VAL A 8 35.42 39.89 11.73
C VAL A 8 34.61 39.48 10.51
N GLY A 9 35.21 38.63 9.68
CA GLY A 9 34.54 37.96 8.57
C GLY A 9 33.54 36.94 9.10
N ALA A 10 32.26 37.21 8.89
CA ALA A 10 31.15 36.33 9.19
C ALA A 10 31.35 34.95 8.53
N GLU A 11 31.52 33.91 9.34
CA GLU A 11 31.26 32.53 8.94
C GLU A 11 29.79 32.42 8.55
N LEU A 12 29.52 32.55 7.26
CA LEU A 12 28.33 31.98 6.65
C LEU A 12 28.47 30.47 6.79
N THR A 13 27.94 29.93 7.89
CA THR A 13 27.65 28.52 8.06
C THR A 13 26.87 28.05 6.84
N ASN A 14 27.53 27.27 5.99
CA ASN A 14 26.87 26.37 5.05
C ASN A 14 25.85 25.55 5.84
N LEU A 15 24.58 25.91 5.70
CA LEU A 15 23.48 25.06 6.14
C LEU A 15 23.50 23.83 5.23
N ASP A 16 23.88 22.72 5.84
CA ASP A 16 23.98 21.38 5.27
C ASP A 16 22.70 21.04 4.48
N HIS A 17 22.77 21.05 3.15
CA HIS A 17 21.73 20.53 2.27
C HIS A 17 21.84 18.99 2.13
N GLY A 18 22.24 18.30 3.21
CA GLY A 18 22.99 17.04 3.12
C GLY A 18 22.59 15.90 4.04
N SER A 19 21.35 15.83 4.58
CA SER A 19 20.91 14.65 5.33
C SER A 19 19.65 14.02 4.73
N GLY A 20 19.84 13.06 3.82
CA GLY A 20 18.77 12.17 3.37
C GLY A 20 18.16 11.38 4.53
N PHE A 21 17.05 10.67 4.27
CA PHE A 21 16.41 9.78 5.24
C PHE A 21 16.13 8.44 4.57
N SER A 22 17.09 7.53 4.65
CA SER A 22 17.02 6.22 3.99
C SER A 22 16.15 5.26 4.78
N LEU A 23 15.03 4.84 4.18
CA LEU A 23 14.09 3.87 4.76
C LEU A 23 14.69 2.46 4.93
N VAL A 24 15.84 2.21 4.32
CA VAL A 24 16.62 0.96 4.46
C VAL A 24 17.21 0.84 5.85
N ASP A 25 17.75 1.95 6.39
CA ASP A 25 18.58 1.96 7.60
C ASP A 25 17.92 2.70 8.77
N GLU A 26 17.15 3.74 8.48
CA GLU A 26 16.45 4.53 9.49
C GLU A 26 15.26 3.77 10.08
N GLU A 27 15.00 3.93 11.38
CA GLU A 27 13.88 3.30 12.05
C GLU A 27 12.58 4.05 11.75
N TRP A 28 11.66 3.41 11.02
CA TRP A 28 10.39 4.04 10.63
C TRP A 28 9.17 3.13 10.64
N ILE A 29 9.36 1.83 10.88
CA ILE A 29 8.28 0.83 10.87
C ILE A 29 7.98 0.41 12.32
N PRO A 30 6.85 0.85 12.91
CA PRO A 30 6.42 0.39 14.21
C PRO A 30 6.10 -1.09 14.19
N VAL A 31 6.70 -1.83 15.11
CA VAL A 31 6.51 -3.27 15.28
C VAL A 31 6.19 -3.58 16.74
N LEU A 32 5.54 -4.72 16.94
CA LEU A 32 5.40 -5.36 18.24
C LEU A 32 6.25 -6.61 18.25
N ASP A 33 7.06 -6.81 19.28
CA ASP A 33 7.78 -8.06 19.51
C ASP A 33 6.88 -9.14 20.17
N ALA A 34 7.43 -10.34 20.37
CA ALA A 34 6.73 -11.43 21.06
C ALA A 34 6.43 -11.13 22.56
N ALA A 35 7.17 -10.20 23.18
CA ALA A 35 6.96 -9.75 24.55
C ALA A 35 5.90 -8.62 24.65
N GLY A 36 5.40 -8.14 23.52
CA GLY A 36 4.44 -7.03 23.44
C GLY A 36 5.07 -5.64 23.53
N GLN A 37 6.40 -5.54 23.46
CA GLN A 37 7.08 -4.25 23.43
C GLN A 37 6.97 -3.64 22.03
N ARG A 38 6.72 -2.33 22.00
CA ARG A 38 6.64 -1.55 20.77
C ARG A 38 7.95 -0.81 20.54
N ARG A 39 8.47 -0.89 19.32
CA ARG A 39 9.60 -0.10 18.84
C ARG A 39 9.50 0.09 17.33
N ASP A 40 10.27 1.02 16.81
CA ASP A 40 10.41 1.21 15.37
C ASP A 40 11.63 0.42 14.88
N VAL A 41 11.57 -0.05 13.64
CA VAL A 41 12.69 -0.72 12.95
C VAL A 41 12.82 -0.18 11.54
N SER A 42 13.99 -0.35 10.95
CA SER A 42 14.24 -0.09 9.53
C SER A 42 13.72 -1.21 8.64
N LEU A 43 13.76 -1.06 7.31
CA LEU A 43 13.42 -2.16 6.40
C LEU A 43 14.37 -3.35 6.60
N THR A 44 15.68 -3.12 6.70
CA THR A 44 16.67 -4.17 6.98
C THR A 44 16.37 -4.85 8.32
N GLY A 45 16.10 -4.05 9.36
CA GLY A 45 15.75 -4.56 10.69
C GLY A 45 14.45 -5.40 10.69
N LEU A 46 13.44 -5.00 9.91
CA LEU A 46 12.17 -5.71 9.80
C LEU A 46 12.35 -7.16 9.32
N PHE A 47 13.17 -7.36 8.28
CA PHE A 47 13.44 -8.69 7.73
C PHE A 47 14.37 -9.50 8.63
N ALA A 48 15.44 -8.88 9.13
CA ALA A 48 16.41 -9.53 10.03
C ALA A 48 15.75 -10.10 11.29
N GLN A 49 14.77 -9.36 11.84
CA GLN A 49 14.16 -9.69 13.14
C GLN A 49 12.77 -10.33 12.98
N ALA A 50 12.33 -10.65 11.75
CA ALA A 50 10.95 -11.07 11.46
C ALA A 50 10.47 -12.28 12.28
N ALA A 51 11.37 -13.18 12.69
CA ALA A 51 11.04 -14.34 13.52
C ALA A 51 10.76 -13.98 15.00
N GLU A 52 11.28 -12.86 15.48
CA GLU A 52 11.11 -12.37 16.87
C GLU A 52 9.95 -11.37 16.98
N LEU A 53 9.59 -10.76 15.85
CA LEU A 53 8.50 -9.81 15.75
C LEU A 53 7.14 -10.52 15.67
N ARG A 54 6.15 -9.97 16.36
CA ARG A 54 4.76 -10.44 16.30
C ARG A 54 4.02 -9.91 15.08
N MET A 55 4.14 -8.61 14.81
CA MET A 55 3.41 -7.92 13.73
C MET A 55 3.91 -6.49 13.50
N ILE A 56 3.59 -5.94 12.33
CA ILE A 56 3.65 -4.49 12.03
C ILE A 56 2.48 -3.79 12.72
N ALA A 57 2.78 -2.81 13.57
CA ALA A 57 1.84 -2.18 14.51
C ALA A 57 1.78 -0.66 14.32
N CYS A 58 1.47 -0.22 13.11
CA CYS A 58 1.28 1.18 12.77
C CYS A 58 0.07 1.80 13.49
N GLU A 59 -0.05 3.11 13.37
CA GLU A 59 -1.14 3.94 13.89
C GLU A 59 -2.50 3.43 13.41
N LEU A 60 -2.57 3.04 12.13
CA LEU A 60 -3.77 2.47 11.52
C LEU A 60 -3.57 1.04 11.02
N PRO A 61 -4.60 0.17 11.17
CA PRO A 61 -4.58 -1.17 10.56
C PRO A 61 -4.44 -1.16 9.03
N THR A 62 -4.92 -0.12 8.36
CA THR A 62 -4.76 0.08 6.90
C THR A 62 -3.32 0.44 6.54
N GLN A 63 -2.64 1.19 7.39
CA GLN A 63 -1.22 1.54 7.23
C GLN A 63 -0.33 0.31 7.43
N SER A 64 -0.57 -0.49 8.48
CA SER A 64 0.11 -1.77 8.66
C SER A 64 -0.06 -2.70 7.45
N PHE A 65 -1.24 -2.71 6.84
CA PHE A 65 -1.49 -3.54 5.65
C PHE A 65 -0.78 -3.04 4.39
N ALA A 66 -0.68 -1.72 4.20
CA ALA A 66 0.09 -1.14 3.11
C ALA A 66 1.60 -1.43 3.27
N ILE A 67 2.15 -1.30 4.48
CA ILE A 67 3.55 -1.63 4.77
C ILE A 67 3.81 -3.15 4.64
N LEU A 68 2.88 -4.00 5.05
CA LEU A 68 2.98 -5.44 4.82
C LEU A 68 3.14 -5.76 3.33
N ARG A 69 2.38 -5.08 2.46
CA ARG A 69 2.48 -5.28 1.01
C ARG A 69 3.78 -4.72 0.43
N LEU A 70 4.28 -3.61 0.94
CA LEU A 70 5.62 -3.11 0.62
C LEU A 70 6.69 -4.16 0.95
N ALA A 71 6.66 -4.72 2.17
CA ALA A 71 7.59 -5.76 2.58
C ALA A 71 7.47 -7.03 1.72
N LEU A 72 6.24 -7.42 1.35
CA LEU A 72 6.03 -8.55 0.44
C LEU A 72 6.55 -8.29 -0.97
N ALA A 73 6.48 -7.06 -1.49
CA ALA A 73 7.04 -6.73 -2.79
C ALA A 73 8.58 -6.91 -2.80
N ILE A 74 9.26 -6.47 -1.74
CA ILE A 74 10.69 -6.69 -1.55
C ILE A 74 11.00 -8.20 -1.44
N LEU A 75 10.21 -8.93 -0.65
CA LEU A 75 10.41 -10.38 -0.48
C LEU A 75 10.14 -11.15 -1.78
N HIS A 76 9.14 -10.75 -2.56
CA HIS A 76 8.89 -11.29 -3.89
C HIS A 76 10.10 -11.05 -4.81
N ARG A 77 10.68 -9.84 -4.86
CA ARG A 77 11.85 -9.59 -5.72
C ARG A 77 13.06 -10.42 -5.32
N THR A 78 13.36 -10.46 -4.04
CA THR A 78 14.54 -11.16 -3.49
C THR A 78 14.45 -12.68 -3.57
N THR A 79 13.24 -13.23 -3.61
CA THR A 79 13.00 -14.68 -3.74
C THR A 79 12.58 -15.12 -5.15
N GLY A 80 12.57 -14.19 -6.11
CA GLY A 80 12.05 -14.43 -7.46
C GLY A 80 10.55 -14.73 -7.49
N GLY A 81 9.82 -14.37 -6.43
CA GLY A 81 8.46 -14.77 -6.14
C GLY A 81 8.39 -16.29 -6.10
N PRO A 82 8.56 -16.92 -4.92
CA PRO A 82 9.21 -18.23 -4.82
C PRO A 82 8.73 -19.18 -5.92
N PRO A 83 9.64 -19.67 -6.80
CA PRO A 83 9.25 -20.35 -8.03
C PRO A 83 8.64 -21.72 -7.72
N GLY A 84 7.32 -21.73 -7.59
CA GLY A 84 6.56 -22.91 -7.20
C GLY A 84 6.61 -23.27 -5.72
N GLU A 85 5.84 -24.30 -5.40
CA GLU A 85 5.61 -24.76 -4.03
C GLU A 85 6.88 -25.32 -3.35
N ALA A 86 7.80 -25.92 -4.11
CA ALA A 86 9.04 -26.46 -3.56
C ALA A 86 9.97 -25.36 -3.01
N ALA A 87 10.15 -24.26 -3.77
CA ALA A 87 10.95 -23.12 -3.32
C ALA A 87 10.32 -22.44 -2.10
N TRP A 88 8.99 -22.27 -2.11
CA TRP A 88 8.27 -21.76 -0.94
C TRP A 88 8.45 -22.65 0.30
N ARG A 89 8.37 -23.98 0.14
CA ARG A 89 8.59 -24.94 1.26
C ARG A 89 9.99 -24.84 1.82
N ALA A 90 11.00 -24.59 0.99
CA ALA A 90 12.37 -24.37 1.47
C ALA A 90 12.43 -23.13 2.37
N LEU A 91 11.87 -22.00 1.91
CA LEU A 91 11.75 -20.78 2.72
C LEU A 91 11.00 -21.02 4.04
N TRP A 92 9.91 -21.78 4.01
CA TRP A 92 9.10 -22.08 5.19
C TRP A 92 9.84 -22.93 6.24
N ARG A 93 10.65 -23.89 5.80
CA ARG A 93 11.44 -24.78 6.67
C ARG A 93 12.63 -24.11 7.32
N ASP A 94 13.17 -23.07 6.69
CA ASP A 94 14.22 -22.26 7.30
C ASP A 94 13.69 -21.59 8.59
N ARG A 95 14.56 -21.22 9.52
CA ARG A 95 14.18 -20.42 10.69
C ARG A 95 14.16 -18.95 10.38
N GLU A 96 14.95 -18.51 9.41
CA GLU A 96 15.13 -17.11 9.07
C GLU A 96 14.52 -16.80 7.70
N LEU A 97 14.47 -15.52 7.35
CA LEU A 97 14.20 -15.08 5.98
C LEU A 97 15.55 -14.98 5.23
N PRO A 98 15.55 -14.91 3.88
CA PRO A 98 16.76 -14.68 3.09
C PRO A 98 17.27 -13.24 3.30
N THR A 99 17.85 -12.96 4.47
CA THR A 99 18.23 -11.61 4.92
C THR A 99 19.41 -11.06 4.15
N GLY A 100 20.34 -11.91 3.70
CA GLY A 100 21.46 -11.53 2.83
C GLY A 100 20.97 -11.01 1.48
N GLU A 101 20.13 -11.79 0.80
CA GLU A 101 19.56 -11.42 -0.50
C GLU A 101 18.69 -10.16 -0.41
N VAL A 102 17.96 -10.00 0.71
CA VAL A 102 17.20 -8.78 0.98
C VAL A 102 18.11 -7.57 1.20
N ALA A 103 19.19 -7.72 1.96
CA ALA A 103 20.14 -6.64 2.21
C ALA A 103 20.86 -6.21 0.93
N ASP A 104 21.31 -7.17 0.11
CA ASP A 104 21.95 -6.90 -1.17
C ASP A 104 21.02 -6.13 -2.11
N TYR A 105 19.78 -6.58 -2.23
CA TYR A 105 18.76 -5.93 -3.06
C TYR A 105 18.39 -4.52 -2.56
N LEU A 106 18.20 -4.34 -1.25
CA LEU A 106 17.93 -3.01 -0.68
C LEU A 106 19.15 -2.09 -0.82
N GLY A 107 20.37 -2.64 -0.78
CA GLY A 107 21.61 -1.92 -1.05
C GLY A 107 21.70 -1.42 -2.50
N GLU A 108 21.32 -2.26 -3.47
CA GLU A 108 21.27 -1.89 -4.90
C GLU A 108 20.31 -0.72 -5.16
N PHE A 109 19.14 -0.72 -4.52
CA PHE A 109 18.11 0.31 -4.71
C PHE A 109 18.11 1.39 -3.61
N ARG A 110 19.19 1.52 -2.82
CA ARG A 110 19.21 2.37 -1.61
C ARG A 110 18.81 3.82 -1.90
N ASP A 111 19.29 4.40 -2.99
CA ASP A 111 18.96 5.77 -3.41
C ASP A 111 17.46 5.97 -3.68
N ARG A 112 16.77 4.92 -4.14
CA ARG A 112 15.32 4.92 -4.40
C ARG A 112 14.49 4.77 -3.13
N PHE A 113 15.11 4.42 -2.01
CA PHE A 113 14.50 4.31 -0.67
C PHE A 113 14.84 5.49 0.23
N ASP A 114 15.49 6.54 -0.28
CA ASP A 114 15.64 7.81 0.46
C ASP A 114 14.38 8.68 0.31
N LEU A 115 13.75 9.00 1.44
CA LEU A 115 12.55 9.81 1.51
C LEU A 115 12.77 11.25 1.01
N LEU A 116 13.98 11.76 1.17
CA LEU A 116 14.38 13.14 0.86
C LEU A 116 15.33 13.23 -0.33
N HIS A 117 15.47 12.15 -1.12
CA HIS A 117 16.35 12.13 -2.28
C HIS A 117 16.02 13.32 -3.22
N PRO A 118 17.01 14.09 -3.68
CA PRO A 118 16.74 15.29 -4.47
C PRO A 118 16.08 15.00 -5.82
N GLU A 119 16.36 13.83 -6.42
CA GLU A 119 15.88 13.48 -7.77
C GLU A 119 14.85 12.35 -7.77
N HIS A 120 14.88 11.47 -6.77
CA HIS A 120 14.15 10.19 -6.78
C HIS A 120 13.54 9.89 -5.41
N PRO A 121 12.88 10.87 -4.76
CA PRO A 121 12.39 10.70 -3.40
C PRO A 121 11.41 9.54 -3.36
N PHE A 122 11.60 8.64 -2.40
CA PHE A 122 10.79 7.43 -2.28
C PHE A 122 9.30 7.76 -2.36
N TYR A 123 8.57 7.10 -3.27
CA TYR A 123 7.11 7.23 -3.49
C TYR A 123 6.61 8.65 -3.81
N GLN A 124 7.50 9.53 -4.26
CA GLN A 124 7.23 10.93 -4.53
C GLN A 124 7.67 11.33 -5.94
N VAL A 125 7.23 12.51 -6.36
CA VAL A 125 7.71 13.19 -7.57
C VAL A 125 8.48 14.44 -7.15
N ALA A 126 9.79 14.46 -7.40
CA ALA A 126 10.71 15.47 -6.88
C ALA A 126 10.30 16.91 -7.24
N ASP A 127 9.88 17.12 -8.49
CA ASP A 127 9.55 18.44 -9.05
C ASP A 127 8.04 18.76 -9.03
N LEU A 128 7.23 17.95 -8.32
CA LEU A 128 5.79 18.12 -8.29
C LEU A 128 5.43 19.51 -7.76
N ARG A 129 4.58 20.21 -8.52
CA ARG A 129 4.10 21.56 -8.16
C ARG A 129 2.74 21.85 -8.76
N ALA A 130 2.01 22.76 -8.15
CA ALA A 130 0.81 23.33 -8.72
C ALA A 130 1.15 24.58 -9.56
N ALA A 131 0.19 25.03 -10.36
CA ALA A 131 0.36 26.24 -11.17
C ALA A 131 0.35 27.54 -10.33
N LYS A 132 -0.24 27.48 -9.13
CA LYS A 132 -0.25 28.57 -8.16
C LYS A 132 0.39 28.08 -6.87
N ASP A 133 1.13 28.97 -6.21
CA ASP A 133 1.65 28.70 -4.88
C ASP A 133 0.48 28.56 -3.90
N ASN A 134 0.41 27.41 -3.24
CA ASN A 134 -0.57 27.13 -2.21
C ASN A 134 0.16 26.54 -1.00
N THR A 135 -0.38 26.79 0.18
CA THR A 135 0.01 26.04 1.37
C THR A 135 -0.70 24.69 1.38
N TYR A 136 0.05 23.63 1.65
CA TYR A 136 -0.44 22.26 1.70
C TYR A 136 -0.19 21.67 3.07
N GLY A 137 -1.16 21.79 3.98
CA GLY A 137 -1.00 21.23 5.33
C GLY A 137 -1.09 19.70 5.37
N LEU A 138 -0.80 19.14 6.54
CA LEU A 138 -0.76 17.70 6.78
C LEU A 138 -2.15 17.04 6.78
N GLU A 139 -3.24 17.81 6.86
CA GLU A 139 -4.63 17.30 6.88
C GLU A 139 -4.99 16.48 5.63
N ARG A 140 -4.24 16.66 4.54
CA ARG A 140 -4.45 15.91 3.29
C ARG A 140 -3.76 14.55 3.29
N LEU A 141 -2.69 14.40 4.08
CA LEU A 141 -1.84 13.22 4.12
C LEU A 141 -2.27 12.26 5.25
N ILE A 142 -2.65 12.81 6.42
CA ILE A 142 -3.04 12.03 7.60
C ILE A 142 -4.51 11.65 7.51
N ALA A 143 -4.80 10.36 7.32
CA ALA A 143 -6.16 9.89 7.08
C ALA A 143 -7.12 10.04 8.30
N ASP A 144 -6.58 10.15 9.52
CA ASP A 144 -7.35 10.31 10.76
C ASP A 144 -7.76 11.75 11.06
N VAL A 145 -7.51 12.67 10.12
CA VAL A 145 -7.91 14.07 10.21
C VAL A 145 -8.88 14.35 9.07
N PRO A 146 -10.20 14.43 9.33
CA PRO A 146 -11.13 14.70 8.25
C PRO A 146 -10.91 16.13 7.73
N ASN A 147 -10.78 16.28 6.41
CA ASN A 147 -10.58 17.57 5.75
C ASN A 147 -11.60 18.62 6.25
N GLY A 148 -11.11 19.72 6.82
CA GLY A 148 -11.95 20.82 7.32
C GLY A 148 -12.68 20.56 8.64
N MET A 149 -12.42 19.44 9.33
CA MET A 149 -13.03 19.10 10.63
C MET A 149 -11.93 18.81 11.68
N PRO A 150 -11.13 19.81 12.08
CA PRO A 150 -9.95 19.63 12.95
C PRO A 150 -10.29 19.17 14.38
N PHE A 151 -11.55 19.20 14.78
CA PHE A 151 -12.01 18.84 16.13
C PHE A 151 -12.41 17.36 16.29
N LEU A 152 -12.36 16.56 15.22
CA LEU A 152 -12.69 15.12 15.24
C LEU A 152 -11.44 14.23 15.16
N THR A 153 -10.32 14.72 15.67
CA THR A 153 -9.07 13.97 15.77
C THR A 153 -8.49 14.12 17.18
N THR A 154 -7.79 13.09 17.66
CA THR A 154 -6.98 13.19 18.89
C THR A 154 -5.69 13.99 18.68
N ARG A 155 -5.39 14.37 17.43
CA ARG A 155 -4.25 15.20 17.04
C ARG A 155 -4.66 16.68 17.04
N ALA A 156 -4.43 17.37 18.15
CA ALA A 156 -4.59 18.83 18.24
C ALA A 156 -3.23 19.51 18.47
N GLY A 157 -3.08 20.74 17.98
CA GLY A 157 -1.88 21.56 18.21
C GLY A 157 -0.65 21.10 17.41
N PRO A 158 0.56 21.04 18.02
CA PRO A 158 1.84 20.86 17.32
C PRO A 158 1.95 19.64 16.40
N GLY A 159 1.18 18.57 16.67
CA GLY A 159 1.15 17.36 15.85
C GLY A 159 0.46 17.51 14.48
N MET A 160 -0.18 18.66 14.23
CA MET A 160 -0.70 19.05 12.91
C MET A 160 0.19 20.08 12.20
N ASP A 161 1.12 20.71 12.92
CA ASP A 161 2.05 21.67 12.34
C ASP A 161 3.22 20.96 11.66
N SER A 162 3.70 19.85 12.26
CA SER A 162 4.75 19.02 11.64
C SER A 162 4.81 17.60 12.21
N ILE A 163 5.22 16.64 11.39
CA ILE A 163 5.46 15.23 11.76
C ILE A 163 6.92 14.83 11.50
N THR A 164 7.37 13.73 12.12
CA THR A 164 8.71 13.17 11.86
C THR A 164 8.78 12.58 10.45
N LEU A 165 10.00 12.46 9.90
CA LEU A 165 10.24 11.80 8.61
C LEU A 165 9.76 10.34 8.62
N ALA A 166 10.02 9.62 9.71
CA ALA A 166 9.52 8.26 9.95
C ALA A 166 7.99 8.17 9.84
N GLU A 167 7.27 9.09 10.49
CA GLU A 167 5.82 9.12 10.44
C GLU A 167 5.30 9.49 9.04
N ALA A 168 5.94 10.47 8.40
CA ALA A 168 5.59 10.88 7.04
C ALA A 168 5.77 9.74 6.03
N ALA A 169 6.83 8.93 6.15
CA ALA A 169 7.05 7.76 5.31
C ALA A 169 5.89 6.75 5.42
N ARG A 170 5.38 6.50 6.63
CA ARG A 170 4.22 5.62 6.82
C ARG A 170 2.95 6.18 6.20
N TRP A 171 2.70 7.48 6.35
CA TRP A 171 1.53 8.11 5.73
C TRP A 171 1.65 8.22 4.22
N LEU A 172 2.86 8.36 3.69
CA LEU A 172 3.12 8.36 2.25
C LEU A 172 2.76 7.01 1.64
N VAL A 173 3.24 5.91 2.22
CA VAL A 173 2.88 4.54 1.80
C VAL A 173 1.38 4.30 1.91
N HIS A 174 0.77 4.77 3.01
CA HIS A 174 -0.68 4.69 3.20
C HIS A 174 -1.46 5.47 2.14
N CYS A 175 -1.05 6.70 1.84
CA CYS A 175 -1.72 7.59 0.90
C CYS A 175 -1.75 7.00 -0.52
N GLN A 176 -0.63 6.40 -0.96
CA GLN A 176 -0.58 5.68 -2.24
C GLN A 176 -1.59 4.52 -2.30
N ALA A 177 -1.87 3.86 -1.17
CA ALA A 177 -2.73 2.70 -1.10
C ALA A 177 -4.22 3.01 -0.84
N TYR A 178 -4.53 3.99 0.01
CA TYR A 178 -5.85 4.16 0.63
C TYR A 178 -6.46 5.55 0.48
N ASP A 179 -5.80 6.50 -0.19
CA ASP A 179 -6.33 7.86 -0.31
C ASP A 179 -7.73 7.88 -0.97
N PRO A 180 -8.69 8.64 -0.40
CA PRO A 180 -10.06 8.70 -0.91
C PRO A 180 -10.15 9.31 -2.31
N SER A 181 -11.17 8.86 -3.05
CA SER A 181 -11.55 9.50 -4.32
C SER A 181 -12.13 10.89 -4.04
N GLY A 182 -11.62 11.91 -4.74
CA GLY A 182 -12.05 13.29 -4.56
C GLY A 182 -11.35 14.22 -5.55
N ILE A 183 -11.69 15.50 -5.52
CA ILE A 183 -10.94 16.50 -6.29
C ILE A 183 -9.57 16.67 -5.63
N LYS A 184 -8.51 16.45 -6.41
CA LYS A 184 -7.11 16.61 -5.97
C LYS A 184 -6.50 17.86 -6.60
N THR A 185 -5.31 18.23 -6.14
CA THR A 185 -4.55 19.33 -6.73
C THR A 185 -4.17 18.95 -8.17
N GLY A 186 -4.40 19.82 -9.15
CA GLY A 186 -3.91 19.61 -10.51
C GLY A 186 -2.42 19.95 -10.58
N ALA A 187 -1.59 18.94 -10.85
CA ALA A 187 -0.15 19.12 -11.00
C ALA A 187 0.18 19.76 -12.34
N VAL A 188 1.22 20.60 -12.37
CA VAL A 188 1.78 21.08 -13.64
C VAL A 188 2.44 19.90 -14.35
N GLY A 189 2.14 19.74 -15.64
CA GLY A 189 2.61 18.60 -16.43
C GLY A 189 1.61 17.42 -16.48
N ASP A 190 0.54 17.44 -15.68
CA ASP A 190 -0.56 16.47 -15.82
C ASP A 190 -1.53 16.93 -16.94
N PRO A 191 -1.62 16.21 -18.08
CA PRO A 191 -2.52 16.57 -19.17
C PRO A 191 -4.01 16.38 -18.83
N GLN A 192 -4.33 15.65 -17.75
CA GLN A 192 -5.71 15.46 -17.30
C GLN A 192 -6.18 16.53 -16.31
N ALA A 193 -5.25 17.31 -15.74
CA ALA A 193 -5.58 18.41 -14.84
C ALA A 193 -6.30 19.54 -15.60
N ARG A 194 -7.39 20.06 -15.03
CA ARG A 194 -8.14 21.19 -15.60
C ARG A 194 -8.37 22.24 -14.54
N ASN A 195 -8.09 23.51 -14.86
CA ASN A 195 -8.23 24.64 -13.94
C ASN A 195 -7.51 24.43 -12.58
N GLY A 196 -6.32 23.82 -12.61
CA GLY A 196 -5.54 23.51 -11.41
C GLY A 196 -6.13 22.40 -10.53
N LYS A 197 -7.06 21.58 -11.06
CA LYS A 197 -7.73 20.49 -10.35
C LYS A 197 -7.57 19.16 -11.08
N GLY A 198 -7.27 18.11 -10.32
CA GLY A 198 -7.39 16.72 -10.75
C GLY A 198 -8.78 16.19 -10.36
N TYR A 199 -9.55 15.71 -11.34
CA TYR A 199 -10.89 15.19 -11.10
C TYR A 199 -10.86 13.73 -10.61
N PRO A 200 -11.89 13.25 -9.90
CA PRO A 200 -11.87 11.93 -9.28
C PRO A 200 -11.59 10.78 -10.27
N MET A 201 -10.55 9.99 -10.02
CA MET A 201 -10.18 8.80 -10.81
C MET A 201 -10.42 7.47 -10.10
N GLY A 202 -10.92 7.53 -8.86
CA GLY A 202 -11.09 6.38 -7.98
C GLY A 202 -10.29 6.53 -6.68
N PRO A 203 -10.57 5.69 -5.67
CA PRO A 203 -9.75 5.63 -4.46
C PRO A 203 -8.36 5.06 -4.77
N GLY A 204 -7.46 5.10 -3.80
CA GLY A 204 -6.20 4.35 -3.83
C GLY A 204 -6.44 2.85 -4.10
N SER A 205 -5.39 2.17 -4.57
CA SER A 205 -5.46 0.77 -5.03
C SER A 205 -6.19 -0.13 -4.03
N LEU A 206 -5.83 -0.09 -2.75
CA LEU A 206 -6.39 -0.93 -1.68
C LEU A 206 -7.76 -0.43 -1.19
N GLY A 207 -8.12 0.84 -1.46
CA GLY A 207 -9.42 1.41 -1.10
C GLY A 207 -10.61 0.77 -1.84
N SER A 208 -10.35 0.06 -2.94
CA SER A 208 -11.38 -0.70 -3.67
C SER A 208 -11.51 -2.16 -3.24
N LEU A 209 -10.58 -2.67 -2.42
CA LEU A 209 -10.47 -4.10 -2.13
C LEU A 209 -11.25 -4.52 -0.88
N GLY A 210 -11.71 -5.76 -0.89
CA GLY A 210 -12.06 -6.49 0.33
C GLY A 210 -10.82 -7.15 0.89
N GLY A 211 -9.88 -6.33 1.39
CA GLY A 211 -8.53 -6.75 1.78
C GLY A 211 -8.54 -7.88 2.80
N VAL A 212 -7.79 -8.95 2.54
CA VAL A 212 -7.63 -10.10 3.43
C VAL A 212 -6.17 -10.54 3.43
N HIS A 213 -5.59 -10.67 4.62
CA HIS A 213 -4.27 -11.27 4.82
C HIS A 213 -4.28 -12.28 5.97
N LEU A 214 -3.27 -13.13 5.99
CA LEU A 214 -3.08 -14.14 7.03
C LEU A 214 -2.03 -13.68 8.03
N GLU A 215 -2.28 -13.83 9.33
CA GLU A 215 -1.28 -13.63 10.37
C GLU A 215 -0.88 -14.98 10.99
N GLY A 216 0.42 -15.26 11.03
CA GLY A 216 0.98 -16.36 11.80
C GLY A 216 1.26 -15.97 13.26
N GLN A 217 2.08 -16.76 13.94
CA GLN A 217 2.61 -16.47 15.28
C GLN A 217 3.66 -15.38 15.26
N THR A 218 4.48 -15.33 14.19
CA THR A 218 5.54 -14.34 13.99
C THR A 218 5.30 -13.52 12.72
N LEU A 219 6.04 -12.42 12.54
CA LEU A 219 6.02 -11.64 11.32
C LEU A 219 6.61 -12.44 10.15
N ARG A 220 7.63 -13.28 10.39
CA ARG A 220 8.17 -14.21 9.39
C ARG A 220 7.07 -15.12 8.84
N GLU A 221 6.32 -15.79 9.71
CA GLU A 221 5.20 -16.64 9.28
C GLU A 221 4.15 -15.81 8.54
N THR A 222 3.84 -14.61 9.03
CA THR A 222 2.91 -13.69 8.38
C THR A 222 3.36 -13.33 6.97
N LEU A 223 4.63 -13.00 6.76
CA LEU A 223 5.18 -12.72 5.44
C LEU A 223 5.08 -13.95 4.53
N LEU A 224 5.55 -15.12 4.98
CA LEU A 224 5.56 -16.33 4.14
C LEU A 224 4.15 -16.84 3.80
N LEU A 225 3.19 -16.78 4.74
CA LEU A 225 1.79 -17.14 4.49
C LEU A 225 1.13 -16.27 3.41
N ASN A 226 1.61 -15.04 3.23
CA ASN A 226 1.10 -14.11 2.22
C ASN A 226 2.01 -14.00 0.98
N LEU A 227 3.16 -14.67 0.98
CA LEU A 227 4.09 -14.77 -0.15
C LEU A 227 3.65 -15.91 -1.07
N VAL A 228 2.60 -15.69 -1.86
CA VAL A 228 2.07 -16.70 -2.77
C VAL A 228 3.12 -17.03 -3.85
N PRO A 229 3.36 -18.30 -4.21
CA PRO A 229 4.32 -18.65 -5.25
C PRO A 229 4.01 -18.03 -6.61
N VAL A 230 5.06 -17.77 -7.41
CA VAL A 230 4.91 -17.49 -8.85
C VAL A 230 5.02 -18.82 -9.58
N ALA A 231 3.86 -19.36 -9.91
CA ALA A 231 3.71 -20.64 -10.58
C ALA A 231 2.39 -20.67 -11.37
N PRO A 232 2.27 -21.46 -12.45
CA PRO A 232 1.08 -21.47 -13.33
C PRO A 232 -0.28 -21.62 -12.62
N GLU A 233 -0.33 -22.34 -11.49
CA GLU A 233 -1.56 -22.54 -10.70
C GLU A 233 -1.95 -21.36 -9.81
N TRP A 234 -1.00 -20.44 -9.55
CA TRP A 234 -1.15 -19.36 -8.57
C TRP A 234 -1.01 -17.99 -9.22
N GLN A 235 0.18 -17.70 -9.75
CA GLN A 235 0.53 -16.43 -10.35
C GLN A 235 1.44 -16.67 -11.55
N VAL A 236 1.13 -16.03 -12.67
CA VAL A 236 1.95 -16.13 -13.88
C VAL A 236 3.02 -15.05 -13.83
N ALA A 237 4.27 -15.45 -14.00
CA ALA A 237 5.39 -14.51 -14.11
C ALA A 237 5.20 -13.61 -15.35
N ASP A 238 5.53 -12.33 -15.20
CA ASP A 238 5.60 -11.36 -16.29
C ASP A 238 6.84 -10.50 -16.02
N GLU A 239 7.78 -10.47 -16.95
CA GLU A 239 9.05 -9.75 -16.78
C GLU A 239 8.86 -8.23 -16.61
N ARG A 240 7.69 -7.71 -17.01
CA ARG A 240 7.32 -6.30 -16.81
C ARG A 240 6.78 -6.02 -15.41
N ASP A 241 6.52 -7.05 -14.60
CA ASP A 241 6.09 -6.87 -13.22
C ASP A 241 7.27 -6.41 -12.37
N LEU A 242 7.41 -5.10 -12.22
CA LEU A 242 8.46 -4.46 -11.44
C LEU A 242 7.82 -3.59 -10.35
N PRO A 243 8.39 -3.55 -9.13
CA PRO A 243 8.00 -2.55 -8.16
C PRO A 243 8.39 -1.16 -8.66
N VAL A 244 7.72 -0.12 -8.13
CA VAL A 244 7.88 1.25 -8.64
C VAL A 244 9.33 1.75 -8.62
N TRP A 245 10.14 1.35 -7.62
CA TRP A 245 11.52 1.83 -7.46
C TRP A 245 12.51 1.17 -8.42
N GLU A 246 12.12 0.11 -9.13
CA GLU A 246 12.92 -0.49 -10.21
C GLU A 246 12.62 0.14 -11.58
N ARG A 247 11.59 1.00 -11.65
CA ARG A 247 11.18 1.67 -12.88
C ARG A 247 11.69 3.11 -12.90
N ASP A 248 11.55 3.74 -14.06
CA ASP A 248 11.84 5.17 -14.22
C ASP A 248 11.08 6.01 -13.17
N PRO A 249 11.71 7.05 -12.61
CA PRO A 249 11.05 7.98 -11.69
C PRO A 249 9.77 8.55 -12.30
N GLN A 250 8.76 8.68 -11.45
CA GLN A 250 7.46 9.12 -11.89
C GLN A 250 7.45 10.63 -12.11
N THR A 251 6.61 11.08 -13.04
CA THR A 251 6.36 12.50 -13.29
C THR A 251 4.94 12.86 -12.83
N ALA A 252 4.55 14.12 -13.02
CA ALA A 252 3.18 14.56 -12.77
C ALA A 252 2.13 13.84 -13.63
N ALA A 253 2.51 13.30 -14.79
CA ALA A 253 1.58 12.64 -15.71
C ALA A 253 1.28 11.19 -15.29
N GLU A 254 0.09 10.71 -15.69
CA GLU A 254 -0.23 9.28 -15.66
C GLU A 254 0.68 8.52 -16.62
N GLU A 255 1.23 7.40 -16.17
CA GLU A 255 2.07 6.54 -16.97
C GLU A 255 1.27 5.79 -18.03
N ALA A 256 1.93 5.46 -19.15
CA ALA A 256 1.30 4.66 -20.19
C ALA A 256 0.88 3.28 -19.65
N THR A 257 -0.33 2.84 -19.97
CA THR A 257 -0.84 1.52 -19.56
C THR A 257 0.09 0.37 -19.97
N SER A 258 0.80 0.53 -21.09
CA SER A 258 1.75 -0.45 -21.63
C SER A 258 3.08 -0.57 -20.87
N THR A 259 3.39 0.36 -19.95
CA THR A 259 4.59 0.32 -19.10
C THR A 259 4.25 0.08 -17.64
N ARG A 260 3.06 0.53 -17.19
CA ARG A 260 2.67 0.48 -15.77
C ARG A 260 1.92 -0.79 -15.35
N GLY A 261 1.23 -1.45 -16.28
CA GLY A 261 0.47 -2.67 -15.97
C GLY A 261 -0.93 -2.42 -15.37
N PRO A 262 -1.44 -3.29 -14.48
CA PRO A 262 -0.67 -4.17 -13.58
C PRO A 262 -0.29 -5.51 -14.23
N TYR A 263 0.99 -5.86 -14.16
CA TYR A 263 1.51 -7.12 -14.70
C TYR A 263 1.42 -8.26 -13.66
N GLY A 264 1.72 -7.97 -12.40
CA GLY A 264 1.58 -8.90 -11.28
C GLY A 264 1.55 -8.20 -9.92
N VAL A 265 1.95 -8.92 -8.86
CA VAL A 265 1.88 -8.45 -7.48
C VAL A 265 2.85 -7.32 -7.18
N LEU A 266 4.01 -7.25 -7.86
CA LEU A 266 5.00 -6.21 -7.59
C LEU A 266 4.42 -4.85 -7.97
N SER A 267 3.87 -4.74 -9.18
CA SER A 267 3.15 -3.55 -9.65
C SER A 267 1.98 -3.21 -8.71
N LEU A 268 1.18 -4.21 -8.30
CA LEU A 268 -0.02 -3.99 -7.48
C LEU A 268 0.31 -3.59 -6.04
N TYR A 269 1.42 -4.08 -5.48
CA TYR A 269 1.80 -3.84 -4.08
C TYR A 269 2.44 -2.47 -3.93
N THR A 270 3.05 -1.96 -4.99
CA THR A 270 3.73 -0.65 -5.02
C THR A 270 3.02 0.35 -5.93
N TRP A 271 1.73 0.15 -6.18
CA TRP A 271 0.98 0.96 -7.13
C TRP A 271 0.88 2.42 -6.71
N GLN A 272 1.09 3.32 -7.67
CA GLN A 272 1.21 4.76 -7.39
C GLN A 272 -0.09 5.47 -7.76
N SER A 273 -1.13 5.28 -6.93
CA SER A 273 -2.44 5.89 -7.16
C SER A 273 -2.41 7.42 -7.08
N ARG A 274 -1.37 8.01 -6.48
CA ARG A 274 -1.18 9.44 -6.31
C ARG A 274 0.21 9.88 -6.76
N ARG A 275 0.33 11.16 -7.10
CA ARG A 275 1.61 11.87 -7.14
C ARG A 275 1.70 12.72 -5.90
N ILE A 276 2.78 12.55 -5.15
CA ILE A 276 2.95 13.15 -3.83
C ILE A 276 4.30 13.85 -3.79
N ARG A 277 4.36 14.97 -3.08
CA ARG A 277 5.61 15.63 -2.69
C ARG A 277 5.46 16.15 -1.27
N LEU A 278 6.40 15.79 -0.42
CA LEU A 278 6.49 16.26 0.96
C LEU A 278 7.20 17.62 1.01
N PHE A 279 6.76 18.48 1.92
CA PHE A 279 7.40 19.74 2.26
C PHE A 279 8.06 19.60 3.63
N VAL A 280 9.36 19.89 3.70
CA VAL A 280 10.20 19.65 4.87
C VAL A 280 10.84 20.95 5.31
N GLU A 281 10.72 21.27 6.60
CA GLU A 281 11.34 22.41 7.24
C GLU A 281 12.03 21.95 8.53
N ALA A 282 13.29 22.34 8.73
CA ALA A 282 14.08 21.97 9.92
C ALA A 282 14.03 20.45 10.26
N GLY A 283 14.12 19.59 9.23
CA GLY A 283 14.13 18.13 9.40
C GLY A 283 12.78 17.51 9.73
N ARG A 284 11.67 18.26 9.61
CA ARG A 284 10.31 17.77 9.88
C ARG A 284 9.40 18.04 8.69
N VAL A 285 8.42 17.17 8.46
CA VAL A 285 7.45 17.36 7.37
C VAL A 285 6.34 18.27 7.86
N THR A 286 6.17 19.41 7.20
CA THR A 286 5.13 20.41 7.51
C THR A 286 3.92 20.31 6.59
N GLY A 287 4.04 19.57 5.48
CA GLY A 287 3.01 19.55 4.46
C GLY A 287 3.21 18.51 3.37
N ALA A 288 2.17 18.31 2.56
CA ALA A 288 2.24 17.43 1.39
C ALA A 288 1.32 17.88 0.25
N MET A 289 1.87 18.03 -0.95
CA MET A 289 1.06 18.17 -2.15
C MET A 289 0.64 16.78 -2.64
N ILE A 290 -0.66 16.60 -2.90
CA ILE A 290 -1.24 15.35 -3.39
C ILE A 290 -2.05 15.61 -4.66
N SER A 291 -1.71 14.89 -5.72
CA SER A 291 -2.31 14.93 -7.06
C SER A 291 -2.72 13.52 -7.50
N ASN A 292 -3.53 13.44 -8.56
CA ASN A 292 -3.87 12.15 -9.16
C ASN A 292 -2.59 11.49 -9.70
N GLY A 293 -2.43 10.20 -9.41
CA GLY A 293 -1.43 9.35 -10.05
C GLY A 293 -2.12 8.45 -11.05
N ASP A 294 -1.79 7.16 -11.00
CA ASP A 294 -2.19 6.27 -12.07
C ASP A 294 -3.50 5.51 -11.78
N ARG A 295 -4.39 5.45 -12.79
CA ARG A 295 -5.71 4.80 -12.69
C ARG A 295 -5.66 3.28 -12.72
N LEU A 296 -6.20 2.61 -11.71
CA LEU A 296 -6.29 1.15 -11.67
C LEU A 296 -7.69 0.66 -12.04
N ASP A 297 -7.78 -0.19 -13.07
CA ASP A 297 -8.98 -0.97 -13.35
C ASP A 297 -8.87 -2.37 -12.72
N TRP A 298 -9.86 -2.69 -11.89
CA TRP A 298 -9.92 -3.92 -11.12
C TRP A 298 -10.65 -5.06 -11.84
N GLN A 299 -11.24 -4.82 -13.01
CA GLN A 299 -11.96 -5.85 -13.76
C GLN A 299 -11.09 -7.09 -14.02
N ASP A 300 -11.57 -8.25 -13.57
CA ASP A 300 -10.95 -9.56 -13.78
C ASP A 300 -9.47 -9.66 -13.35
N ARG A 301 -9.09 -8.97 -12.26
CA ARG A 301 -7.74 -9.07 -11.68
C ARG A 301 -7.61 -10.08 -10.53
N HIS A 302 -8.58 -10.98 -10.38
CA HIS A 302 -8.61 -12.00 -9.32
C HIS A 302 -7.45 -12.99 -9.35
N LEU A 303 -6.82 -13.19 -10.52
CA LEU A 303 -5.60 -14.01 -10.68
C LEU A 303 -4.30 -13.23 -10.43
N ARG A 304 -4.36 -11.93 -10.17
CA ARG A 304 -3.19 -11.08 -9.89
C ARG A 304 -3.18 -10.51 -8.48
N GLU A 305 -4.35 -10.26 -7.90
CA GLU A 305 -4.49 -9.72 -6.55
C GLU A 305 -4.88 -10.84 -5.56
N PRO A 306 -3.92 -11.34 -4.78
CA PRO A 306 -4.16 -12.51 -3.95
C PRO A 306 -4.88 -12.18 -2.62
N MET A 307 -4.94 -10.90 -2.23
CA MET A 307 -5.42 -10.44 -0.92
C MET A 307 -6.80 -9.81 -0.98
N SER A 308 -7.65 -10.14 -1.96
CA SER A 308 -9.01 -9.61 -2.02
C SER A 308 -10.05 -10.71 -2.18
N VAL A 309 -11.23 -10.46 -1.60
CA VAL A 309 -12.46 -11.18 -1.97
C VAL A 309 -12.97 -10.64 -3.31
N TRP A 310 -13.46 -11.53 -4.16
CA TRP A 310 -13.97 -11.21 -5.49
C TRP A 310 -15.41 -11.68 -5.66
N GLY A 311 -16.18 -11.04 -6.54
CA GLY A 311 -17.51 -11.51 -6.89
C GLY A 311 -18.04 -10.96 -8.20
N ARG A 312 -18.93 -11.73 -8.82
CA ARG A 312 -19.51 -11.42 -10.14
C ARG A 312 -20.29 -10.12 -10.14
N SER A 313 -20.13 -9.32 -11.18
CA SER A 313 -20.81 -8.02 -11.32
C SER A 313 -21.87 -8.08 -12.42
N GLY A 314 -23.10 -8.47 -12.06
CA GLY A 314 -24.23 -8.51 -12.99
C GLY A 314 -24.47 -7.21 -13.79
N PRO A 315 -24.29 -6.00 -13.23
CA PRO A 315 -24.32 -4.77 -14.01
C PRO A 315 -23.27 -4.72 -15.14
N ARG A 316 -22.01 -5.06 -14.85
CA ARG A 316 -20.92 -5.08 -15.85
C ARG A 316 -21.11 -6.20 -16.86
N GLU A 317 -21.55 -7.37 -16.42
CA GLU A 317 -21.82 -8.52 -17.30
C GLU A 317 -22.87 -8.17 -18.36
N ARG A 318 -23.94 -7.48 -17.96
CA ARG A 318 -24.99 -6.99 -18.89
C ARG A 318 -24.48 -5.89 -19.82
N GLU A 319 -23.71 -4.93 -19.28
CA GLU A 319 -23.14 -3.81 -20.05
C GLU A 319 -22.21 -4.31 -21.16
N GLN A 320 -21.33 -5.27 -20.85
CA GLN A 320 -20.29 -5.76 -21.75
C GLN A 320 -20.69 -7.05 -22.49
N LYS A 321 -21.89 -7.59 -22.24
CA LYS A 321 -22.38 -8.87 -22.78
C LYS A 321 -21.36 -10.01 -22.62
N ARG A 322 -20.67 -10.04 -21.47
CA ARG A 322 -19.63 -11.02 -21.16
C ARG A 322 -19.85 -11.56 -19.76
N THR A 323 -19.79 -12.88 -19.63
CA THR A 323 -19.93 -13.59 -18.35
C THR A 323 -18.82 -14.65 -18.25
N PRO A 324 -18.11 -14.76 -17.12
CA PRO A 324 -18.23 -13.93 -15.92
C PRO A 324 -17.44 -12.61 -16.01
N ILE A 325 -17.82 -11.62 -15.19
CA ILE A 325 -17.00 -10.44 -14.88
C ILE A 325 -16.86 -10.31 -13.37
N TYR A 326 -15.64 -10.41 -12.86
CA TYR A 326 -15.33 -10.27 -11.45
C TYR A 326 -14.81 -8.88 -11.10
N LEU A 327 -15.29 -8.37 -9.97
CA LEU A 327 -14.77 -7.17 -9.30
C LEU A 327 -14.46 -7.48 -7.83
N PRO A 328 -13.56 -6.70 -7.20
CA PRO A 328 -13.34 -6.78 -5.77
C PRO A 328 -14.62 -6.52 -4.99
N ARG A 329 -14.75 -7.16 -3.83
CA ARG A 329 -15.88 -6.98 -2.92
C ARG A 329 -15.40 -6.36 -1.61
N PRO A 330 -15.49 -5.01 -1.46
CA PRO A 330 -15.20 -4.35 -0.19
C PRO A 330 -15.97 -4.97 0.97
N HIS A 331 -15.36 -4.91 2.17
CA HIS A 331 -16.02 -5.40 3.39
C HIS A 331 -17.23 -4.54 3.75
N ASP A 332 -18.29 -5.19 4.21
CA ASP A 332 -19.48 -4.50 4.72
C ASP A 332 -19.25 -4.12 6.19
N HIS A 333 -19.10 -2.83 6.46
CA HIS A 333 -18.83 -2.30 7.80
C HIS A 333 -19.97 -2.53 8.80
N SER A 334 -21.17 -2.89 8.33
CA SER A 334 -22.31 -3.25 9.21
C SER A 334 -22.29 -4.70 9.69
N ARG A 335 -21.34 -5.52 9.21
CA ARG A 335 -21.29 -6.96 9.47
C ARG A 335 -19.96 -7.38 10.10
N ALA A 336 -20.04 -8.14 11.19
CA ALA A 336 -18.87 -8.81 11.73
C ALA A 336 -18.30 -9.83 10.74
N LEU A 337 -16.97 -9.94 10.65
CA LEU A 337 -16.27 -10.77 9.67
C LEU A 337 -16.70 -12.25 9.69
N TRP A 338 -16.89 -12.82 10.89
CA TRP A 338 -17.28 -14.23 11.06
C TRP A 338 -18.66 -14.54 10.45
N ARG A 339 -19.56 -13.54 10.33
CA ARG A 339 -20.85 -13.69 9.63
C ARG A 339 -20.72 -13.76 8.11
N GLY A 340 -19.50 -13.59 7.58
CA GLY A 340 -19.14 -13.73 6.18
C GLY A 340 -18.10 -14.82 5.94
N LEU A 341 -17.80 -15.68 6.92
CA LEU A 341 -16.72 -16.67 6.84
C LEU A 341 -16.85 -17.59 5.62
N GLN A 342 -18.08 -17.98 5.26
CA GLN A 342 -18.37 -18.76 4.05
C GLN A 342 -17.88 -18.10 2.74
N THR A 343 -17.65 -16.78 2.73
CA THR A 343 -17.14 -16.06 1.55
C THR A 343 -15.62 -16.03 1.47
N LEU A 344 -14.94 -16.43 2.56
CA LEU A 344 -13.49 -16.53 2.64
C LEU A 344 -13.00 -17.95 2.38
N LEU A 345 -13.83 -18.96 2.64
CA LEU A 345 -13.45 -20.35 2.50
C LEU A 345 -13.57 -20.80 1.03
N PRO A 346 -12.57 -21.51 0.50
CA PRO A 346 -12.69 -22.17 -0.80
C PRO A 346 -13.70 -23.31 -0.72
N ALA A 347 -14.68 -23.27 -1.61
CA ALA A 347 -15.59 -24.40 -1.85
C ALA A 347 -15.26 -24.98 -3.23
N PRO A 348 -15.03 -26.29 -3.37
CA PRO A 348 -14.84 -26.91 -4.67
C PRO A 348 -16.13 -26.74 -5.49
N PRO A 349 -16.06 -26.16 -6.70
CA PRO A 349 -17.24 -26.05 -7.54
C PRO A 349 -17.69 -27.46 -7.99
N PRO A 350 -19.00 -27.73 -8.08
CA PRO A 350 -19.49 -28.96 -8.68
C PRO A 350 -19.04 -29.07 -10.15
N PRO A 351 -18.87 -30.29 -10.69
CA PRO A 351 -18.62 -30.48 -12.13
C PRO A 351 -19.73 -29.81 -12.96
N ASN A 352 -19.37 -29.06 -14.00
CA ASN A 352 -20.26 -28.28 -14.88
C ASN A 352 -21.06 -27.15 -14.18
N ALA A 353 -20.62 -26.68 -13.01
CA ALA A 353 -21.26 -25.55 -12.35
C ALA A 353 -21.05 -24.23 -13.12
N GLU A 354 -22.04 -23.33 -13.01
CA GLU A 354 -21.87 -21.95 -13.45
C GLU A 354 -20.65 -21.29 -12.77
N PRO A 355 -20.02 -20.29 -13.41
CA PRO A 355 -18.96 -19.52 -12.78
C PRO A 355 -19.39 -19.02 -11.39
N PRO A 356 -18.56 -19.23 -10.36
CA PRO A 356 -18.98 -19.01 -8.98
C PRO A 356 -19.34 -17.55 -8.74
N GLN A 357 -20.36 -17.30 -7.93
CA GLN A 357 -20.78 -15.93 -7.63
C GLN A 357 -19.70 -15.12 -6.89
N ARG A 358 -18.81 -15.82 -6.16
CA ARG A 358 -17.72 -15.26 -5.37
C ARG A 358 -16.47 -16.12 -5.52
N LEU A 359 -15.30 -15.48 -5.47
CA LEU A 359 -14.03 -16.18 -5.36
C LEU A 359 -13.36 -15.79 -4.04
N PRO A 360 -12.85 -16.76 -3.28
CA PRO A 360 -12.12 -16.50 -2.05
C PRO A 360 -10.75 -15.88 -2.38
N PRO A 361 -10.13 -15.14 -1.43
CA PRO A 361 -8.79 -14.61 -1.62
C PRO A 361 -7.79 -15.73 -1.89
N MET A 362 -6.89 -15.51 -2.85
CA MET A 362 -5.87 -16.50 -3.22
C MET A 362 -4.97 -16.87 -2.03
N VAL A 363 -4.66 -15.93 -1.13
CA VAL A 363 -3.89 -16.25 0.09
C VAL A 363 -4.59 -17.30 0.98
N VAL A 364 -5.93 -17.31 1.01
CA VAL A 364 -6.69 -18.32 1.77
C VAL A 364 -6.69 -19.66 1.03
N GLN A 365 -6.78 -19.64 -0.29
CA GLN A 365 -6.62 -20.84 -1.13
C GLN A 365 -5.22 -21.44 -0.98
N TRP A 366 -4.20 -20.58 -0.86
CA TRP A 366 -2.82 -20.97 -0.64
C TRP A 366 -2.63 -21.65 0.72
N LEU A 367 -3.16 -21.07 1.80
CA LEU A 367 -3.16 -21.74 3.11
C LEU A 367 -3.86 -23.09 3.07
N ALA A 368 -5.01 -23.18 2.39
CA ALA A 368 -5.72 -24.46 2.23
C ALA A 368 -4.86 -25.50 1.51
N ARG A 369 -4.14 -25.10 0.45
CA ARG A 369 -3.17 -25.95 -0.25
C ARG A 369 -2.07 -26.45 0.69
N LEU A 370 -1.49 -25.56 1.49
CA LEU A 370 -0.43 -25.90 2.44
C LEU A 370 -0.89 -26.90 3.51
N THR A 371 -2.12 -26.76 4.00
CA THR A 371 -2.70 -27.70 4.97
C THR A 371 -2.98 -29.06 4.34
N VAL A 372 -3.56 -29.10 3.13
CA VAL A 372 -3.87 -30.37 2.43
C VAL A 372 -2.61 -31.14 2.04
N THR A 373 -1.55 -30.42 1.65
CA THR A 373 -0.25 -31.03 1.29
C THR A 373 0.63 -31.34 2.50
N GLY A 374 0.18 -31.03 3.72
CA GLY A 374 0.89 -31.30 4.97
C GLY A 374 2.14 -30.46 5.19
N VAL A 375 2.27 -29.33 4.48
CA VAL A 375 3.38 -28.38 4.67
C VAL A 375 3.23 -27.62 6.00
N VAL A 376 1.99 -27.27 6.33
CA VAL A 376 1.62 -26.80 7.67
C VAL A 376 0.75 -27.87 8.34
N GLY A 377 0.94 -28.08 9.65
CA GLY A 377 0.17 -29.04 10.42
C GLY A 377 -1.33 -28.73 10.38
N SER A 378 -2.18 -29.74 10.58
CA SER A 378 -3.64 -29.57 10.64
C SER A 378 -4.10 -28.77 11.87
N ASP A 379 -3.24 -28.66 12.88
CA ASP A 379 -3.40 -27.86 14.08
C ASP A 379 -2.81 -26.44 13.95
N PHE A 380 -2.18 -26.11 12.82
CA PHE A 380 -1.59 -24.79 12.57
C PHE A 380 -2.65 -23.70 12.63
N ARG A 381 -2.40 -22.67 13.45
CA ARG A 381 -3.33 -21.56 13.67
C ARG A 381 -2.87 -20.31 12.93
N ALA A 382 -3.52 -20.01 11.81
CA ALA A 382 -3.44 -18.69 11.17
C ALA A 382 -4.66 -17.84 11.54
N ARG A 383 -4.47 -16.53 11.71
CA ARG A 383 -5.56 -15.56 11.90
C ARG A 383 -5.84 -14.84 10.59
N THR A 384 -7.05 -14.98 10.06
CA THR A 384 -7.48 -14.22 8.88
C THR A 384 -7.90 -12.80 9.30
N ARG A 385 -7.24 -11.80 8.74
CA ARG A 385 -7.53 -10.38 9.00
C ARG A 385 -8.23 -9.76 7.81
N ALA A 386 -9.29 -9.00 8.08
CA ALA A 386 -9.98 -8.18 7.08
C ALA A 386 -9.56 -6.71 7.22
N ARG A 387 -9.29 -6.07 6.08
CA ARG A 387 -8.90 -4.67 5.97
C ARG A 387 -9.73 -3.99 4.88
N ALA A 388 -10.43 -2.93 5.24
CA ALA A 388 -11.18 -2.08 4.31
C ALA A 388 -11.12 -0.64 4.78
N SER A 389 -11.24 0.28 3.83
CA SER A 389 -11.52 1.69 4.09
C SER A 389 -12.98 1.99 3.73
N PRO A 390 -13.72 2.75 4.54
CA PRO A 390 -15.13 3.09 4.28
C PRO A 390 -15.35 4.06 3.09
N THR A 391 -14.31 4.36 2.31
CA THR A 391 -14.32 5.36 1.24
C THR A 391 -15.08 4.97 -0.03
N ALA A 392 -15.72 3.80 -0.09
CA ALA A 392 -16.64 3.49 -1.17
C ALA A 392 -17.98 4.21 -0.91
N PRO A 393 -18.40 5.18 -1.75
CA PRO A 393 -19.75 5.71 -1.63
C PRO A 393 -20.71 4.54 -1.87
N SER A 394 -21.39 4.10 -0.82
CA SER A 394 -22.58 3.27 -1.00
C SER A 394 -23.51 4.10 -1.90
N ARG A 395 -23.71 3.65 -3.15
CA ARG A 395 -24.84 4.13 -3.94
C ARG A 395 -26.09 3.68 -3.20
N ARG A 396 -26.53 4.44 -2.22
CA ARG A 396 -27.91 4.38 -1.75
C ARG A 396 -28.74 4.74 -2.97
N SER A 397 -29.40 3.74 -3.55
CA SER A 397 -30.52 3.96 -4.45
C SER A 397 -31.53 4.81 -3.68
N SER A 398 -31.64 6.09 -4.03
CA SER A 398 -32.71 6.94 -3.55
C SER A 398 -34.01 6.43 -4.18
N THR A 399 -34.65 5.47 -3.53
CA THR A 399 -36.05 5.16 -3.81
C THR A 399 -36.83 6.36 -3.29
N ARG A 400 -37.23 7.26 -4.20
CA ARG A 400 -38.22 8.30 -3.90
C ARG A 400 -39.51 7.56 -3.53
N CYS A 401 -39.90 7.60 -2.26
CA CYS A 401 -41.28 7.34 -1.89
C CYS A 401 -42.12 8.53 -2.37
N SER A 402 -42.93 8.29 -3.40
CA SER A 402 -44.04 9.16 -3.79
C SER A 402 -45.08 9.14 -2.66
N PRO A 403 -45.56 10.28 -2.15
CA PRO A 403 -46.66 10.28 -1.20
C PRO A 403 -47.96 10.05 -1.97
N THR A 404 -48.54 8.87 -1.84
CA THR A 404 -49.95 8.66 -2.17
C THR A 404 -50.79 9.47 -1.20
N ARG A 405 -51.27 10.62 -1.66
CA ARG A 405 -52.47 11.27 -1.10
C ARG A 405 -53.68 10.44 -1.54
N SER A 406 -54.56 10.15 -0.60
CA SER A 406 -55.99 9.94 -0.82
C SER A 406 -56.72 10.21 0.51
N PRO A 407 -57.97 10.70 0.45
CA PRO A 407 -58.63 11.47 1.50
C PRO A 407 -58.92 10.71 2.80
#